data_AF-A0A957U984-F1
#
_entry.id   AF-A0A957U984-F1
#
_cell.length_a   1.000
_cell.length_b   1.000
_cell.length_c   1.000
_cell.angle_alpha   90.00
_cell.angle_beta   90.00
_cell.angle_gamma   90.00
#
_symmetry.space_group_name_H-M   'P 1'
#
loop_
_entity.id
_entity.type
_entity.pdbx_description
1 polymer ?
#
loop_
_entity_poly.entity_id
_entity_poly.type
_entity_poly.pdbx_seq_one_letter_code
_entity_poly.pdbx_strand_id
1 'polypeptide(L)'
;MTRISLSINQHDHDVEIDAGRSLLSVLREDLALTGTKYGCGDGKCGACTVLVDGNPVQACSVAAVDVAGTRITTVEGLAAAGRLDAVQAAFVEASALQCGYCTPGMIMTATALLAANPDPSEAEIMHALQDNICRCGAHPRIVAAVRQAAAWLRTGAWPDYAATPAEPAAPLAPDRFEDGLVVAYPDPDVAAAAFGDDAPPPDRRTLTQIGPLVQIAEDGTIRVFVGKAEVGQNMRASVAQLVAEELRVAPEQVEVIAADTGRDPYDVGTFGSRTTPITGPQVLRAGAAMRGLLVDLAAATWGAPPAELSVLDGAVVHAATARRATFGELARDRQITRIADPDQPVTPPAEWTVAGRPMRKPNGAEFVTGSHRFAADMVLPGMLAGKVLRPPAFR
;
A
#
# COMPACT_ATOMS: atom_id res chain seq x y z
N MET A 1 -23.01 -27.23 -14.37
CA MET A 1 -22.91 -25.87 -14.91
C MET A 1 -24.27 -25.34 -15.32
N THR A 2 -24.61 -24.16 -14.81
CA THR A 2 -25.84 -23.39 -15.03
C THR A 2 -25.42 -21.99 -15.45
N ARG A 3 -26.05 -21.45 -16.50
CA ARG A 3 -25.84 -20.06 -16.91
C ARG A 3 -26.79 -19.14 -16.14
N ILE A 4 -26.24 -18.11 -15.50
CA ILE A 4 -26.98 -17.07 -14.78
C ILE A 4 -26.49 -15.68 -15.18
N SER A 5 -27.32 -14.67 -14.93
CA SER A 5 -26.95 -13.26 -15.10
C SER A 5 -27.00 -12.55 -13.74
N LEU A 6 -25.94 -11.81 -13.41
CA LEU A 6 -25.76 -11.11 -12.14
C LEU A 6 -25.59 -9.60 -12.40
N SER A 7 -26.47 -8.77 -11.83
CA SER A 7 -26.33 -7.31 -11.88
C SER A 7 -25.37 -6.85 -10.77
N ILE A 8 -24.09 -6.67 -11.07
CA ILE A 8 -23.04 -6.26 -10.12
C ILE A 8 -22.52 -4.88 -10.46
N ASN A 9 -22.49 -3.96 -9.49
CA ASN A 9 -21.99 -2.59 -9.66
C ASN A 9 -22.60 -1.89 -10.89
N GLN A 10 -23.92 -2.06 -11.07
CA GLN A 10 -24.72 -1.53 -12.19
C GLN A 10 -24.41 -2.13 -13.58
N HIS A 11 -23.66 -3.23 -13.64
CA HIS A 11 -23.34 -3.95 -14.88
C HIS A 11 -23.86 -5.40 -14.80
N ASP A 12 -24.41 -5.90 -15.90
CA ASP A 12 -24.83 -7.29 -15.99
C ASP A 12 -23.66 -8.19 -16.39
N HIS A 13 -23.46 -9.27 -15.63
CA HIS A 13 -22.44 -10.27 -15.86
C HIS A 13 -23.09 -11.63 -16.10
N ASP A 14 -22.91 -12.14 -17.32
CA ASP A 14 -23.28 -13.51 -17.67
C ASP A 14 -22.15 -14.47 -17.29
N VAL A 15 -22.46 -15.43 -16.42
CA VAL A 15 -21.49 -16.45 -15.96
C VAL A 15 -22.05 -17.86 -16.08
N GLU A 16 -21.18 -18.83 -16.36
CA GLU A 16 -21.50 -20.25 -16.38
C GLU A 16 -20.77 -20.95 -15.23
N ILE A 17 -21.53 -21.38 -14.22
CA ILE A 17 -20.98 -21.84 -12.93
C ILE A 17 -21.71 -23.09 -12.44
N ASP A 18 -21.12 -23.82 -11.50
CA ASP A 18 -21.87 -24.85 -10.76
C ASP A 18 -22.80 -24.23 -9.73
N ALA A 19 -24.00 -24.79 -9.57
CA ALA A 19 -25.07 -24.21 -8.75
C ALA A 19 -24.68 -24.01 -7.27
N GLY A 20 -23.76 -24.82 -6.74
CA GLY A 20 -23.28 -24.71 -5.36
C GLY A 20 -22.18 -23.66 -5.14
N ARG A 21 -21.76 -22.92 -6.18
CA ARG A 21 -20.71 -21.91 -6.05
C ARG A 21 -21.21 -20.70 -5.28
N SER A 22 -20.43 -20.30 -4.28
CA SER A 22 -20.73 -19.11 -3.48
C SER A 22 -20.57 -17.84 -4.31
N LEU A 23 -21.35 -16.81 -3.98
CA LEU A 23 -21.20 -15.49 -4.58
C LEU A 23 -19.76 -14.96 -4.46
N LEU A 24 -19.12 -15.20 -3.31
CA LEU A 24 -17.71 -14.83 -3.08
C LEU A 24 -16.78 -15.42 -4.13
N SER A 25 -16.92 -16.72 -4.41
CA SER A 25 -16.07 -17.37 -5.40
C SER A 25 -16.30 -16.75 -6.78
N VAL A 26 -17.56 -16.49 -7.16
CA VAL A 26 -17.89 -15.95 -8.49
C VAL A 26 -17.33 -14.54 -8.68
N LEU A 27 -17.49 -13.68 -7.67
CA LEU A 27 -16.93 -12.33 -7.69
C LEU A 27 -15.41 -12.35 -7.90
N ARG A 28 -14.70 -13.20 -7.15
CA ARG A 28 -13.23 -13.20 -7.13
C ARG A 28 -12.60 -13.95 -8.30
N GLU A 29 -13.11 -15.13 -8.63
CA GLU A 29 -12.46 -16.08 -9.54
C GLU A 29 -12.91 -15.88 -10.99
N ASP A 30 -14.19 -15.57 -11.22
CA ASP A 30 -14.75 -15.43 -12.57
C ASP A 30 -14.79 -13.97 -13.04
N LEU A 31 -14.98 -13.04 -12.10
CA LEU A 31 -15.15 -11.60 -12.41
C LEU A 31 -13.95 -10.74 -11.98
N ALA A 32 -12.95 -11.33 -11.31
CA ALA A 32 -11.76 -10.63 -10.80
C ALA A 32 -12.07 -9.40 -9.89
N LEU A 33 -13.26 -9.35 -9.28
CA LEU A 33 -13.66 -8.38 -8.27
C LEU A 33 -13.10 -8.84 -6.91
N THR A 34 -11.81 -8.57 -6.72
CA THR A 34 -11.04 -9.09 -5.59
C THR A 34 -11.20 -8.26 -4.31
N GLY A 35 -11.92 -7.13 -4.33
CA GLY A 35 -12.20 -6.32 -3.15
C GLY A 35 -12.98 -7.08 -2.09
N THR A 36 -13.94 -7.90 -2.48
CA THR A 36 -14.59 -8.86 -1.58
C THR A 36 -13.57 -9.94 -1.16
N LYS A 37 -13.28 -10.08 0.15
CA LYS A 37 -12.15 -10.91 0.62
C LYS A 37 -12.59 -12.27 1.16
N TYR A 38 -11.81 -13.31 0.85
CA TYR A 38 -11.92 -14.63 1.48
C TYR A 38 -11.18 -14.62 2.84
N GLY A 39 -11.90 -14.37 3.94
CA GLY A 39 -11.29 -14.42 5.28
C GLY A 39 -11.38 -15.79 5.94
N CYS A 40 -12.59 -16.36 6.00
CA CYS A 40 -12.86 -17.62 6.67
C CYS A 40 -13.62 -18.63 5.79
N GLY A 41 -14.51 -18.15 4.91
CA GLY A 41 -15.34 -18.99 4.06
C GLY A 41 -16.53 -19.66 4.77
N ASP A 42 -16.82 -19.31 6.03
CA ASP A 42 -17.84 -19.95 6.88
C ASP A 42 -18.82 -18.95 7.54
N GLY A 43 -18.86 -17.70 7.05
CA GLY A 43 -19.79 -16.67 7.53
C GLY A 43 -19.44 -16.04 8.88
N LYS A 44 -18.17 -16.12 9.33
CA LYS A 44 -17.76 -15.56 10.64
C LYS A 44 -17.09 -14.20 10.60
N CYS A 45 -16.25 -13.93 9.59
CA CYS A 45 -15.35 -12.78 9.63
C CYS A 45 -15.91 -11.48 9.02
N GLY A 46 -16.95 -11.55 8.17
CA GLY A 46 -17.52 -10.39 7.48
C GLY A 46 -16.66 -9.76 6.38
N ALA A 47 -15.41 -10.20 6.17
CA ALA A 47 -14.53 -9.63 5.13
C ALA A 47 -15.07 -9.81 3.68
N CYS A 48 -16.03 -10.72 3.50
CA CYS A 48 -16.71 -10.98 2.23
C CYS A 48 -18.06 -10.26 2.08
N THR A 49 -18.38 -9.31 2.97
CA THR A 49 -19.67 -8.60 2.91
C THR A 49 -19.79 -7.81 1.62
N VAL A 50 -20.93 -7.95 0.96
CA VAL A 50 -21.40 -7.15 -0.20
C VAL A 50 -22.81 -6.66 0.10
N LEU A 51 -23.37 -5.78 -0.73
CA LEU A 51 -24.78 -5.40 -0.64
C LEU A 51 -25.59 -6.17 -1.67
N VAL A 52 -26.69 -6.79 -1.23
CA VAL A 52 -27.70 -7.41 -2.08
C VAL A 52 -29.00 -6.65 -1.85
N ASP A 53 -29.47 -5.95 -2.89
CA ASP A 53 -30.58 -4.98 -2.81
C ASP A 53 -30.44 -4.00 -1.65
N GLY A 54 -29.21 -3.54 -1.39
CA GLY A 54 -28.86 -2.61 -0.32
C GLY A 54 -28.64 -3.24 1.05
N ASN A 55 -28.92 -4.54 1.23
CA ASN A 55 -28.73 -5.24 2.51
C ASN A 55 -27.33 -5.90 2.57
N PRO A 56 -26.63 -5.83 3.71
CA PRO A 56 -25.32 -6.46 3.86
C PRO A 56 -25.47 -7.98 3.92
N VAL A 57 -24.77 -8.67 3.03
CA VAL A 57 -24.77 -10.14 2.90
C VAL A 57 -23.33 -10.64 2.84
N GLN A 58 -23.04 -11.70 3.60
CA GLN A 58 -21.76 -12.40 3.52
C GLN A 58 -21.71 -13.27 2.27
N ALA A 59 -20.96 -12.84 1.25
CA ALA A 59 -20.93 -13.48 -0.06
C ALA A 59 -20.45 -14.95 -0.01
N CYS A 60 -19.72 -15.37 1.03
CA CYS A 60 -19.31 -16.77 1.19
C CYS A 60 -20.45 -17.71 1.58
N SER A 61 -21.54 -17.17 2.13
CA SER A 61 -22.63 -17.93 2.74
C SER A 61 -23.87 -18.04 1.85
N VAL A 62 -23.84 -17.45 0.65
CA VAL A 62 -24.94 -17.48 -0.33
C VAL A 62 -24.45 -18.04 -1.65
N ALA A 63 -25.27 -18.87 -2.31
CA ALA A 63 -24.96 -19.34 -3.65
C ALA A 63 -25.22 -18.22 -4.66
N ALA A 64 -24.37 -18.10 -5.68
CA ALA A 64 -24.52 -17.07 -6.71
C ALA A 64 -25.85 -17.21 -7.47
N VAL A 65 -26.34 -18.44 -7.64
CA VAL A 65 -27.64 -18.71 -8.30
C VAL A 65 -28.83 -18.16 -7.52
N ASP A 66 -28.74 -18.07 -6.19
CA ASP A 66 -29.86 -17.64 -5.32
C ASP A 66 -30.05 -16.12 -5.33
N VAL A 67 -29.02 -15.38 -5.73
CA VAL A 67 -29.03 -13.92 -5.81
C VAL A 67 -29.15 -13.42 -7.26
N ALA A 68 -29.37 -14.32 -8.22
CA ALA A 68 -29.64 -13.94 -9.60
C ALA A 68 -30.90 -13.07 -9.69
N GLY A 69 -30.83 -11.97 -10.46
CA GLY A 69 -31.91 -10.99 -10.59
C GLY A 69 -32.00 -9.94 -9.48
N THR A 70 -31.13 -10.00 -8.45
CA THR A 70 -30.99 -8.94 -7.45
C THR A 70 -29.91 -7.93 -7.86
N ARG A 71 -29.88 -6.74 -7.25
CA ARG A 71 -28.78 -5.78 -7.43
C ARG A 71 -27.68 -6.06 -6.41
N ILE A 72 -26.47 -6.33 -6.90
CA ILE A 72 -25.29 -6.59 -6.10
C ILE A 72 -24.37 -5.37 -6.17
N THR A 73 -23.91 -4.88 -5.02
CA THR A 73 -22.88 -3.83 -4.94
C THR A 73 -21.70 -4.33 -4.12
N THR A 74 -20.52 -4.28 -4.69
CA THR A 74 -19.25 -4.56 -4.01
C THR A 74 -18.54 -3.24 -3.66
N VAL A 75 -17.40 -3.33 -2.98
CA VAL A 75 -16.63 -2.14 -2.58
C VAL A 75 -16.14 -1.34 -3.79
N GLU A 76 -15.85 -2.02 -4.89
CA GLU A 76 -15.45 -1.44 -6.18
C GLU A 76 -16.54 -0.55 -6.78
N GLY A 77 -17.82 -0.84 -6.49
CA GLY A 77 -18.97 -0.10 -7.02
C GLY A 77 -19.36 1.15 -6.23
N LEU A 78 -18.67 1.46 -5.13
CA LEU A 78 -19.00 2.61 -4.27
C LEU A 78 -18.43 3.92 -4.80
N ALA A 79 -17.20 3.89 -5.31
CA ALA A 79 -16.57 5.08 -5.87
C ALA A 79 -17.29 5.49 -7.17
N ALA A 80 -17.53 6.78 -7.36
CA ALA A 80 -18.25 7.31 -8.52
C ALA A 80 -17.46 8.44 -9.16
N ALA A 81 -17.39 8.46 -10.49
CA ALA A 81 -16.66 9.47 -11.27
C ALA A 81 -15.21 9.68 -10.77
N GLY A 82 -14.50 8.58 -10.45
CA GLY A 82 -13.12 8.61 -9.98
C GLY A 82 -12.93 9.17 -8.58
N ARG A 83 -13.99 9.28 -7.78
CA ARG A 83 -13.95 9.86 -6.43
C ARG A 83 -14.46 8.86 -5.39
N LEU A 84 -13.81 8.84 -4.23
CA LEU A 84 -14.24 8.05 -3.08
C LEU A 84 -15.60 8.55 -2.57
N ASP A 85 -16.46 7.62 -2.18
CA ASP A 85 -17.67 7.97 -1.43
C ASP A 85 -17.31 8.45 -0.01
N ALA A 86 -18.30 8.97 0.72
CA ALA A 86 -18.10 9.50 2.07
C ALA A 86 -17.55 8.46 3.06
N VAL A 87 -17.92 7.18 2.92
CA VAL A 87 -17.49 6.10 3.82
C VAL A 87 -16.05 5.73 3.53
N GLN A 88 -15.69 5.50 2.27
CA GLN A 88 -14.33 5.24 1.79
C GLN A 88 -13.40 6.39 2.19
N ALA A 89 -13.81 7.63 1.94
CA ALA A 89 -13.07 8.83 2.31
C ALA A 89 -12.82 8.89 3.83
N ALA A 90 -13.83 8.59 4.64
CA ALA A 90 -13.71 8.66 6.10
C ALA A 90 -12.78 7.56 6.64
N PHE A 91 -12.77 6.39 6.01
CA PHE A 91 -11.84 5.31 6.38
C PHE A 91 -10.38 5.68 6.08
N VAL A 92 -10.12 6.37 4.97
CA VAL A 92 -8.79 6.91 4.65
C VAL A 92 -8.39 7.99 5.65
N GLU A 93 -9.29 8.96 5.89
CA GLU A 93 -9.02 10.11 6.77
C GLU A 93 -8.75 9.68 8.22
N ALA A 94 -9.62 8.85 8.79
CA ALA A 94 -9.48 8.35 10.16
C ALA A 94 -8.40 7.28 10.31
N SER A 95 -7.67 6.94 9.24
CA SER A 95 -6.74 5.81 9.19
C SER A 95 -7.38 4.54 9.75
N ALA A 96 -8.63 4.25 9.37
CA ALA A 96 -9.45 3.15 9.89
C ALA A 96 -9.05 1.77 9.35
N LEU A 97 -7.80 1.64 8.89
CA LEU A 97 -7.22 0.41 8.39
C LEU A 97 -5.75 0.29 8.79
N GLN A 98 -5.31 -0.96 8.95
CA GLN A 98 -3.91 -1.35 9.08
C GLN A 98 -3.55 -2.24 7.88
N CYS A 99 -3.87 -3.54 7.96
CA CYS A 99 -3.68 -4.48 6.84
C CYS A 99 -4.68 -4.28 5.71
N GLY A 100 -5.81 -3.64 6.00
CA GLY A 100 -6.88 -3.39 5.02
C GLY A 100 -7.70 -4.61 4.61
N TYR A 101 -7.39 -5.82 5.08
CA TYR A 101 -8.08 -7.04 4.63
C TYR A 101 -9.57 -7.08 5.00
N CYS A 102 -9.93 -6.59 6.19
CA CYS A 102 -11.33 -6.48 6.61
C CYS A 102 -12.04 -5.23 6.06
N THR A 103 -11.29 -4.28 5.51
CA THR A 103 -11.79 -2.93 5.20
C THR A 103 -12.94 -2.94 4.20
N PRO A 104 -12.91 -3.72 3.09
CA PRO A 104 -14.04 -3.85 2.19
C PRO A 104 -15.34 -4.23 2.90
N GLY A 105 -15.33 -5.31 3.69
CA GLY A 105 -16.52 -5.76 4.42
C GLY A 105 -17.04 -4.73 5.43
N MET A 106 -16.12 -4.07 6.16
CA MET A 106 -16.46 -2.99 7.09
C MET A 106 -17.15 -1.82 6.38
N ILE A 107 -16.64 -1.42 5.21
CA ILE A 107 -17.21 -0.34 4.40
C ILE A 107 -18.61 -0.72 3.90
N MET A 108 -18.80 -1.93 3.38
CA MET A 108 -20.12 -2.37 2.91
C MET A 108 -21.15 -2.35 4.04
N THR A 109 -20.81 -2.87 5.22
CA THR A 109 -21.71 -2.82 6.38
C THR A 109 -21.98 -1.40 6.86
N ALA A 110 -20.96 -0.54 6.92
CA ALA A 110 -21.13 0.87 7.28
C ALA A 110 -22.02 1.62 6.29
N THR A 111 -21.88 1.32 4.99
CA THR A 111 -22.69 1.91 3.92
C THR A 111 -24.17 1.54 4.10
N ALA A 112 -24.46 0.26 4.35
CA ALA A 112 -25.83 -0.19 4.63
C ALA A 112 -26.41 0.46 5.90
N LEU A 113 -25.62 0.55 6.97
CA LEU A 113 -26.04 1.21 8.21
C LEU A 113 -26.41 2.67 7.96
N LEU A 114 -25.56 3.44 7.28
CA LEU A 114 -25.75 4.87 7.07
C LEU A 114 -26.89 5.17 6.08
N ALA A 115 -27.16 4.26 5.14
CA ALA A 115 -28.35 4.34 4.29
C ALA A 115 -29.65 4.16 5.09
N ALA A 116 -29.65 3.30 6.12
CA ALA A 116 -30.82 3.04 6.96
C ALA A 116 -30.98 4.03 8.12
N ASN A 117 -29.87 4.47 8.71
CA ASN A 117 -29.80 5.41 9.82
C ASN A 117 -28.67 6.44 9.56
N PRO A 118 -28.99 7.66 9.09
CA PRO A 118 -28.00 8.70 8.79
C PRO A 118 -27.29 9.32 10.01
N ASP A 119 -27.72 9.02 11.24
CA ASP A 119 -27.08 9.53 12.47
C ASP A 119 -27.04 8.45 13.58
N PRO A 120 -26.31 7.35 13.36
CA PRO A 120 -26.28 6.25 14.32
C PRO A 120 -25.42 6.60 15.53
N SER A 121 -25.86 6.16 16.71
CA SER A 121 -25.08 6.19 17.95
C SER A 121 -23.88 5.24 17.89
N GLU A 122 -22.93 5.37 18.82
CA GLU A 122 -21.80 4.44 18.90
C GLU A 122 -22.23 2.99 19.04
N ALA A 123 -23.25 2.76 19.87
CA ALA A 123 -23.77 1.43 20.17
C ALA A 123 -24.37 0.80 18.91
N GLU A 124 -25.08 1.56 18.10
CA GLU A 124 -25.64 1.11 16.82
C GLU A 124 -24.54 0.80 15.80
N ILE A 125 -23.49 1.64 15.73
CA ILE A 125 -22.33 1.37 14.86
C ILE A 125 -21.63 0.07 15.28
N MET A 126 -21.35 -0.10 16.57
CA MET A 126 -20.71 -1.31 17.09
C MET A 126 -21.57 -2.56 16.85
N HIS A 127 -22.88 -2.45 17.04
CA HIS A 127 -23.80 -3.55 16.79
C HIS A 127 -23.83 -3.93 15.31
N ALA A 128 -23.93 -2.96 14.40
CA ALA A 128 -23.90 -3.22 12.97
C ALA A 128 -22.61 -3.92 12.52
N LEU A 129 -21.47 -3.54 13.12
CA LEU A 129 -20.15 -4.08 12.76
C LEU A 129 -19.77 -5.37 13.52
N GLN A 130 -20.64 -5.93 14.37
CA GLN A 130 -20.30 -7.07 15.24
C GLN A 130 -19.82 -8.31 14.47
N ASP A 131 -20.33 -8.50 13.24
CA ASP A 131 -19.98 -9.63 12.36
C ASP A 131 -18.83 -9.32 11.39
N ASN A 132 -18.16 -8.17 11.57
CA ASN A 132 -16.94 -7.81 10.86
C ASN A 132 -15.73 -7.86 11.80
N ILE A 133 -14.88 -8.87 11.62
CA ILE A 133 -13.71 -9.10 12.47
C ILE A 133 -12.51 -8.35 11.93
N CYS A 134 -11.91 -7.49 12.76
CA CYS A 134 -10.62 -6.86 12.50
C CYS A 134 -9.56 -7.42 13.45
N ARG A 135 -8.56 -8.14 12.91
CA ARG A 135 -7.48 -8.70 13.74
C ARG A 135 -6.40 -7.67 14.10
N CYS A 136 -6.32 -6.56 13.37
CA CYS A 136 -5.36 -5.48 13.64
C CYS A 136 -5.79 -4.58 14.81
N GLY A 137 -7.03 -4.70 15.31
CA GLY A 137 -7.54 -3.85 16.38
C GLY A 137 -7.89 -2.43 15.93
N ALA A 138 -8.37 -2.26 14.70
CA ALA A 138 -8.71 -0.93 14.15
C ALA A 138 -10.13 -0.44 14.52
N HIS A 139 -10.94 -1.23 15.24
CA HIS A 139 -12.35 -0.90 15.54
C HIS A 139 -12.58 0.51 16.08
N PRO A 140 -11.80 1.06 17.04
CA PRO A 140 -12.02 2.44 17.49
C PRO A 140 -11.91 3.48 16.36
N ARG A 141 -10.95 3.29 15.43
CA ARG A 141 -10.79 4.15 14.25
C ARG A 141 -11.88 3.91 13.20
N ILE A 142 -12.34 2.68 13.07
CA ILE A 142 -13.49 2.33 12.21
C ILE A 142 -14.76 3.01 12.70
N VAL A 143 -15.07 2.94 14.01
CA VAL A 143 -16.22 3.63 14.60
C VAL A 143 -16.13 5.14 14.38
N ALA A 144 -14.94 5.73 14.57
CA ALA A 144 -14.70 7.14 14.28
C ALA A 144 -14.94 7.48 12.79
N ALA A 145 -14.49 6.63 11.87
CA ALA A 145 -14.74 6.79 10.44
C ALA A 145 -16.24 6.75 10.09
N VAL A 146 -17.00 5.81 10.66
CA VAL A 146 -18.45 5.73 10.40
C VAL A 146 -19.18 6.99 10.90
N ARG A 147 -18.81 7.51 12.08
CA ARG A 147 -19.34 8.79 12.57
C ARG A 147 -18.99 9.97 11.66
N GLN A 148 -17.74 10.03 11.21
CA GLN A 148 -17.27 11.06 10.30
C GLN A 148 -18.04 11.01 8.97
N ALA A 149 -18.22 9.81 8.41
CA ALA A 149 -19.01 9.60 7.20
C ALA A 149 -20.46 10.02 7.40
N ALA A 150 -21.09 9.68 8.53
CA ALA A 150 -22.45 10.11 8.87
C ALA A 150 -22.58 11.65 8.87
N ALA A 151 -21.62 12.34 9.50
CA ALA A 151 -21.59 13.80 9.52
C ALA A 151 -21.44 14.39 8.12
N TRP A 152 -20.53 13.85 7.31
CA TRP A 152 -20.29 14.29 5.92
C TRP A 152 -21.48 14.04 4.99
N LEU A 153 -22.19 12.92 5.15
CA LEU A 153 -23.39 12.63 4.36
C LEU A 153 -24.52 13.62 4.66
N ARG A 154 -24.67 14.07 5.92
CA ARG A 154 -25.67 15.08 6.29
C ARG A 154 -25.33 16.48 5.77
N THR A 155 -24.05 16.83 5.68
CA THR A 155 -23.62 18.12 5.12
C THR A 155 -23.48 18.10 3.60
N GLY A 156 -23.38 16.91 2.99
CA GLY A 156 -23.07 16.75 1.57
C GLY A 156 -21.65 17.16 1.21
N ALA A 157 -20.73 17.20 2.19
CA ALA A 157 -19.38 17.71 2.00
C ALA A 157 -18.34 16.81 2.71
N TRP A 158 -17.44 16.23 1.92
CA TRP A 158 -16.24 15.51 2.35
C TRP A 158 -15.05 15.89 1.45
N PRO A 159 -13.80 15.64 1.90
CA PRO A 159 -12.63 15.90 1.07
C PRO A 159 -12.71 15.17 -0.27
N ASP A 160 -12.31 15.87 -1.34
CA ASP A 160 -12.26 15.29 -2.68
C ASP A 160 -11.07 14.33 -2.78
N TYR A 161 -11.33 13.05 -2.52
CA TYR A 161 -10.33 12.00 -2.66
C TYR A 161 -10.50 11.27 -3.98
N ALA A 162 -9.45 11.35 -4.80
CA ALA A 162 -9.33 10.51 -5.97
C ALA A 162 -9.40 9.04 -5.56
N ALA A 163 -10.33 8.31 -6.15
CA ALA A 163 -10.24 6.87 -6.19
C ALA A 163 -9.03 6.52 -7.07
N THR A 164 -8.06 5.80 -6.51
CA THR A 164 -7.02 5.19 -7.33
C THR A 164 -7.73 4.16 -8.22
N PRO A 165 -7.73 4.33 -9.56
CA PRO A 165 -8.26 3.30 -10.44
C PRO A 165 -7.54 1.99 -10.12
N ALA A 166 -8.23 0.86 -10.24
CA ALA A 166 -7.56 -0.43 -10.29
C ALA A 166 -6.77 -0.48 -11.61
N GLU A 167 -5.62 0.17 -11.67
CA GLU A 167 -4.71 -0.01 -12.79
C GLU A 167 -4.20 -1.46 -12.73
N PRO A 168 -4.20 -2.18 -13.86
CA PRO A 168 -3.45 -3.43 -13.92
C PRO A 168 -2.02 -3.08 -13.52
N ALA A 169 -1.48 -3.76 -12.50
CA ALA A 169 -0.10 -3.56 -12.11
C ALA A 169 0.75 -3.57 -13.38
N ALA A 170 1.45 -2.46 -13.64
CA ALA A 170 2.32 -2.38 -14.80
C ALA A 170 3.21 -3.62 -14.83
N PRO A 171 3.49 -4.18 -16.03
CA PRO A 171 4.44 -5.28 -16.13
C PRO A 171 5.70 -4.91 -15.34
N LEU A 172 6.23 -5.85 -14.57
CA LEU A 172 7.49 -5.69 -13.85
C LEU A 172 8.55 -5.28 -14.88
N ALA A 173 8.83 -3.98 -15.00
CA ALA A 173 9.89 -3.50 -15.86
C ALA A 173 11.20 -4.04 -15.26
N PRO A 174 12.02 -4.75 -16.05
CA PRO A 174 13.25 -5.39 -15.57
C PRO A 174 14.36 -4.38 -15.23
N ASP A 175 14.13 -3.08 -15.40
CA ASP A 175 15.19 -2.07 -15.42
C ASP A 175 15.57 -1.67 -14.00
N ARG A 176 16.37 -2.55 -13.41
CA ARG A 176 17.08 -2.37 -12.16
C ARG A 176 18.27 -1.44 -12.45
N PHE A 177 18.25 -0.22 -11.90
CA PHE A 177 19.44 0.63 -11.72
C PHE A 177 20.08 1.28 -12.97
N GLU A 178 19.39 1.36 -14.11
CA GLU A 178 20.05 1.87 -15.33
C GLU A 178 20.18 3.40 -15.35
N ASP A 179 19.22 4.14 -14.78
CA ASP A 179 19.21 5.61 -14.87
C ASP A 179 19.09 6.31 -13.50
N GLY A 180 19.82 7.43 -13.37
CA GLY A 180 19.77 8.35 -12.24
C GLY A 180 20.80 8.09 -11.14
N LEU A 181 20.41 8.42 -9.90
CA LEU A 181 21.24 8.29 -8.71
C LEU A 181 20.71 7.15 -7.84
N VAL A 182 21.61 6.29 -7.39
CA VAL A 182 21.29 5.12 -6.56
C VAL A 182 22.21 5.10 -5.35
N VAL A 183 21.60 4.99 -4.17
CA VAL A 183 22.31 4.76 -2.90
C VAL A 183 21.77 3.51 -2.23
N ALA A 184 22.60 2.49 -2.12
CA ALA A 184 22.30 1.28 -1.37
C ALA A 184 22.87 1.38 0.06
N TYR A 185 22.11 0.96 1.07
CA TYR A 185 22.73 0.60 2.35
C TYR A 185 23.25 -0.82 2.24
N PRO A 186 24.49 -1.13 2.69
CA PRO A 186 25.15 -2.38 2.34
C PRO A 186 24.36 -3.63 2.78
N ASP A 187 24.02 -4.42 1.77
CA ASP A 187 23.95 -5.88 1.80
C ASP A 187 25.24 -6.37 1.09
N PRO A 188 26.03 -7.28 1.69
CA PRO A 188 27.26 -7.80 1.07
C PRO A 188 27.07 -8.32 -0.36
N ASP A 189 25.86 -8.78 -0.71
CA ASP A 189 25.53 -9.33 -2.02
C ASP A 189 24.95 -8.25 -2.97
N VAL A 190 24.39 -7.15 -2.47
CA VAL A 190 24.08 -5.97 -3.31
C VAL A 190 25.38 -5.25 -3.66
N ALA A 191 26.35 -5.23 -2.73
CA ALA A 191 27.71 -4.81 -3.01
C ALA A 191 28.44 -5.78 -3.96
N ALA A 192 28.04 -7.05 -4.08
CA ALA A 192 28.61 -7.99 -5.05
C ALA A 192 27.88 -7.93 -6.41
N ALA A 193 26.55 -7.97 -6.44
CA ALA A 193 25.75 -7.99 -7.67
C ALA A 193 25.67 -6.63 -8.38
N ALA A 194 25.69 -5.50 -7.64
CA ALA A 194 25.77 -4.17 -8.26
C ALA A 194 27.21 -3.79 -8.67
N PHE A 195 28.22 -4.62 -8.34
CA PHE A 195 29.65 -4.35 -8.60
C PHE A 195 30.45 -5.55 -9.14
N GLY A 196 29.80 -6.63 -9.60
CA GLY A 196 30.41 -7.63 -10.49
C GLY A 196 30.45 -9.11 -10.08
N ASP A 197 29.45 -9.71 -9.41
CA ASP A 197 29.36 -11.18 -9.29
C ASP A 197 27.93 -11.74 -9.42
N ASP A 198 27.76 -12.73 -10.32
CA ASP A 198 26.54 -13.52 -10.60
C ASP A 198 26.27 -14.62 -9.53
N ALA A 199 26.60 -14.36 -8.27
CA ALA A 199 26.43 -15.36 -7.21
C ALA A 199 24.96 -15.41 -6.72
N PRO A 200 24.34 -16.60 -6.63
CA PRO A 200 23.00 -16.72 -6.05
C PRO A 200 23.02 -16.32 -4.56
N PRO A 201 21.94 -15.71 -4.04
CA PRO A 201 21.84 -15.35 -2.63
C PRO A 201 22.07 -16.56 -1.72
N PRO A 202 22.76 -16.42 -0.57
CA PRO A 202 22.93 -17.52 0.38
C PRO A 202 21.58 -17.99 0.95
N ASP A 203 21.45 -19.30 1.20
CA ASP A 203 20.21 -19.96 1.67
C ASP A 203 19.57 -19.36 2.95
N ARG A 204 20.33 -18.59 3.75
CA ARG A 204 19.84 -17.87 4.93
C ARG A 204 20.58 -16.54 5.14
N ARG A 205 19.87 -15.43 5.06
CA ARG A 205 20.33 -14.10 5.50
C ARG A 205 19.74 -13.71 6.85
N THR A 206 20.46 -12.92 7.64
CA THR A 206 19.87 -12.24 8.81
C THR A 206 19.25 -10.91 8.40
N LEU A 207 18.26 -10.42 9.17
CA LEU A 207 17.54 -9.18 8.86
C LEU A 207 18.44 -7.94 8.72
N THR A 208 19.63 -7.96 9.31
CA THR A 208 20.62 -6.88 9.27
C THR A 208 21.53 -6.92 8.04
N GLN A 209 21.49 -8.02 7.28
CA GLN A 209 22.32 -8.24 6.09
C GLN A 209 21.58 -7.89 4.79
N ILE A 210 20.32 -7.48 4.86
CA ILE A 210 19.51 -7.08 3.71
C ILE A 210 19.29 -5.57 3.82
N GLY A 211 19.81 -4.82 2.84
CA GLY A 211 19.86 -3.38 2.87
C GLY A 211 18.83 -2.73 1.91
N PRO A 212 18.18 -1.62 2.31
CA PRO A 212 17.34 -0.82 1.43
C PRO A 212 18.17 -0.13 0.33
N LEU A 213 17.46 0.30 -0.72
CA LEU A 213 18.01 1.14 -1.77
C LEU A 213 17.14 2.37 -1.98
N VAL A 214 17.78 3.53 -2.07
CA VAL A 214 17.14 4.81 -2.41
C VAL A 214 17.57 5.20 -3.82
N GLN A 215 16.60 5.47 -4.68
CA GLN A 215 16.81 5.92 -6.06
C GLN A 215 16.20 7.30 -6.25
N ILE A 216 16.90 8.14 -7.01
CA ILE A 216 16.35 9.34 -7.65
C ILE A 216 16.53 9.14 -9.15
N ALA A 217 15.41 8.97 -9.87
CA ALA A 217 15.42 8.83 -11.32
C ALA A 217 15.65 10.19 -12.01
N GLU A 218 15.93 10.18 -13.31
CA GLU A 218 16.23 11.41 -14.08
C GLU A 218 15.06 12.40 -14.14
N ASP A 219 13.84 11.90 -14.04
CA ASP A 219 12.62 12.72 -13.93
C ASP A 219 12.40 13.30 -12.53
N GLY A 220 13.28 12.97 -11.57
CA GLY A 220 13.21 13.39 -10.17
C GLY A 220 12.38 12.47 -9.28
N THR A 221 11.84 11.36 -9.80
CA THR A 221 11.06 10.40 -9.00
C THR A 221 11.93 9.78 -7.91
N ILE A 222 11.46 9.83 -6.66
CA ILE A 222 12.14 9.27 -5.49
C ILE A 222 11.54 7.90 -5.19
N ARG A 223 12.37 6.86 -5.23
CA ARG A 223 11.96 5.48 -4.92
C ARG A 223 12.78 4.90 -3.79
N VAL A 224 12.14 4.08 -2.96
CA VAL A 224 12.80 3.31 -1.90
C VAL A 224 12.42 1.86 -2.08
N PHE A 225 13.43 1.02 -2.30
CA PHE A 225 13.26 -0.42 -2.47
C PHE A 225 13.60 -1.12 -1.17
N VAL A 226 12.65 -1.90 -0.66
CA VAL A 226 12.78 -2.67 0.59
C VAL A 226 12.16 -4.05 0.40
N GLY A 227 12.89 -5.13 0.67
CA GLY A 227 12.33 -6.49 0.56
C GLY A 227 11.24 -6.82 1.61
N LYS A 228 10.87 -5.86 2.47
CA LYS A 228 9.81 -6.02 3.47
C LYS A 228 8.44 -6.06 2.80
N ALA A 229 7.60 -7.04 3.15
CA ALA A 229 6.21 -7.11 2.70
C ALA A 229 5.27 -6.36 3.64
N GLU A 230 4.45 -5.44 3.12
CA GLU A 230 3.38 -4.76 3.87
C GLU A 230 2.17 -5.68 4.04
N VAL A 231 1.81 -6.00 5.29
CA VAL A 231 0.61 -6.76 5.65
C VAL A 231 -0.16 -6.11 6.80
N GLY A 232 0.05 -4.82 7.02
CA GLY A 232 -0.69 -4.00 7.98
C GLY A 232 0.14 -3.30 9.05
N GLN A 233 1.45 -3.53 9.09
CA GLN A 233 2.37 -2.85 9.99
C GLN A 233 2.59 -1.37 9.65
N ASN A 234 2.09 -0.91 8.50
CA ASN A 234 2.24 0.46 8.02
C ASN A 234 3.69 0.86 7.72
N MET A 235 4.47 -0.10 7.23
CA MET A 235 5.86 0.09 6.81
C MET A 235 5.97 1.05 5.62
N ARG A 236 4.97 1.08 4.72
CA ARG A 236 4.99 2.03 3.59
C ARG A 236 5.06 3.47 4.08
N ALA A 237 4.24 3.79 5.09
CA ALA A 237 4.25 5.10 5.73
C ALA A 237 5.59 5.37 6.42
N SER A 238 6.05 4.46 7.30
CA SER A 238 7.27 4.71 8.06
C SER A 238 8.52 4.80 7.18
N VAL A 239 8.67 3.94 6.17
CA VAL A 239 9.80 3.99 5.23
C VAL A 239 9.78 5.26 4.39
N ALA A 240 8.61 5.64 3.86
CA ALA A 240 8.46 6.90 3.12
C ALA A 240 8.84 8.11 3.98
N GLN A 241 8.36 8.17 5.23
CA GLN A 241 8.70 9.25 6.16
C GLN A 241 10.20 9.36 6.44
N LEU A 242 10.89 8.23 6.64
CA LEU A 242 12.32 8.23 6.96
C LEU A 242 13.17 8.77 5.80
N VAL A 243 12.86 8.38 4.56
CA VAL A 243 13.56 8.94 3.39
C VAL A 243 13.18 10.38 3.13
N ALA A 244 11.90 10.71 3.28
CA ALA A 244 11.41 12.08 3.14
C ALA A 244 12.05 13.03 4.15
N GLU A 245 12.29 12.57 5.38
CA GLU A 245 13.00 13.33 6.41
C GLU A 245 14.43 13.65 5.98
N GLU A 246 15.17 12.66 5.47
CA GLU A 246 16.56 12.89 5.06
C GLU A 246 16.65 13.74 3.79
N LEU A 247 15.69 13.60 2.87
CA LEU A 247 15.64 14.35 1.60
C LEU A 247 14.83 15.65 1.69
N ARG A 248 14.27 16.00 2.87
CA ARG A 248 13.48 17.21 3.10
C ARG A 248 12.38 17.42 2.04
N VAL A 249 11.60 16.36 1.78
CA VAL A 249 10.46 16.34 0.85
C VAL A 249 9.18 15.93 1.59
N ALA A 250 8.02 16.09 0.94
CA ALA A 250 6.79 15.51 1.46
C ALA A 250 6.83 13.98 1.34
N PRO A 251 6.35 13.21 2.33
CA PRO A 251 6.40 11.75 2.30
C PRO A 251 5.59 11.13 1.14
N GLU A 252 4.59 11.85 0.62
CA GLU A 252 3.83 11.45 -0.57
C GLU A 252 4.66 11.46 -1.86
N GLN A 253 5.81 12.14 -1.88
CA GLN A 253 6.73 12.16 -3.02
C GLN A 253 7.65 10.93 -3.06
N VAL A 254 7.62 10.08 -2.02
CA VAL A 254 8.48 8.90 -1.90
C VAL A 254 7.69 7.64 -2.25
N GLU A 255 7.99 7.04 -3.40
CA GLU A 255 7.43 5.76 -3.81
C GLU A 255 8.15 4.62 -3.08
N VAL A 256 7.41 3.78 -2.35
CA VAL A 256 7.97 2.60 -1.68
C VAL A 256 7.73 1.36 -2.54
N ILE A 257 8.78 0.76 -3.08
CA ILE A 257 8.74 -0.53 -3.76
C ILE A 257 9.05 -1.61 -2.73
N ALA A 258 8.14 -2.57 -2.58
CA ALA A 258 8.15 -3.51 -1.47
C ALA A 258 7.66 -4.91 -1.84
N ALA A 259 8.43 -5.92 -1.43
CA ALA A 259 8.18 -7.35 -1.65
C ALA A 259 7.97 -7.72 -3.12
N ASP A 260 8.74 -7.09 -3.99
CA ASP A 260 8.84 -7.37 -5.40
C ASP A 260 10.26 -7.90 -5.67
N THR A 261 10.45 -9.20 -5.53
CA THR A 261 11.78 -9.82 -5.66
C THR A 261 12.39 -9.69 -7.06
N GLY A 262 11.64 -9.21 -8.04
CA GLY A 262 12.19 -8.80 -9.34
C GLY A 262 12.88 -7.44 -9.30
N ARG A 263 12.52 -6.57 -8.35
CA ARG A 263 12.96 -5.17 -8.25
C ARG A 263 13.67 -4.83 -6.93
N ASP A 264 13.40 -5.55 -5.85
CA ASP A 264 14.00 -5.35 -4.53
C ASP A 264 14.83 -6.57 -4.06
N PRO A 265 15.80 -6.36 -3.15
CA PRO A 265 16.58 -7.45 -2.58
C PRO A 265 15.69 -8.42 -1.81
N TYR A 266 15.91 -9.72 -1.99
CA TYR A 266 15.21 -10.76 -1.24
C TYR A 266 15.37 -10.56 0.28
N ASP A 267 14.24 -10.60 0.98
CA ASP A 267 14.17 -10.56 2.44
C ASP A 267 13.54 -11.85 2.98
N VAL A 268 13.88 -12.21 4.22
CA VAL A 268 13.43 -13.46 4.86
C VAL A 268 11.96 -13.44 5.31
N GLY A 269 11.19 -12.41 4.90
CA GLY A 269 9.74 -12.31 5.06
C GLY A 269 9.26 -11.09 5.85
N THR A 270 7.99 -11.15 6.28
CA THR A 270 7.33 -10.07 7.01
C THR A 270 7.72 -10.05 8.49
N PHE A 271 8.34 -8.96 8.94
CA PHE A 271 8.61 -8.72 10.37
C PHE A 271 8.17 -7.32 10.78
N GLY A 272 6.85 -7.14 10.94
CA GLY A 272 6.26 -5.82 11.21
C GLY A 272 6.91 -5.08 12.39
N SER A 273 7.02 -5.73 13.54
CA SER A 273 7.65 -5.14 14.75
C SER A 273 9.16 -4.89 14.62
N ARG A 274 9.81 -5.47 13.60
CA ARG A 274 11.25 -5.34 13.37
C ARG A 274 11.60 -4.41 12.22
N THR A 275 10.63 -4.04 11.38
CA THR A 275 10.88 -3.20 10.19
C THR A 275 11.40 -1.82 10.61
N THR A 276 10.67 -1.10 11.47
CA THR A 276 11.11 0.21 11.96
C THR A 276 12.44 0.14 12.74
N PRO A 277 12.64 -0.75 13.74
CA PRO A 277 13.89 -0.74 14.52
C PRO A 277 15.11 -1.34 13.81
N ILE A 278 14.94 -2.17 12.77
CA ILE A 278 16.07 -2.79 12.05
C ILE A 278 16.29 -2.13 10.69
N THR A 279 15.26 -2.08 9.85
CA THR A 279 15.35 -1.51 8.50
C THR A 279 15.29 0.00 8.52
N GLY A 280 14.58 0.62 9.48
CA GLY A 280 14.49 2.08 9.58
C GLY A 280 15.85 2.80 9.67
N PRO A 281 16.78 2.40 10.56
CA PRO A 281 18.13 2.98 10.60
C PRO A 281 18.91 2.84 9.28
N GLN A 282 18.75 1.72 8.58
CA GLN A 282 19.40 1.50 7.28
C GLN A 282 18.82 2.44 6.21
N VAL A 283 17.50 2.63 6.21
CA VAL A 283 16.79 3.54 5.31
C VAL A 283 17.24 4.99 5.54
N LEU A 284 17.34 5.42 6.80
CA LEU A 284 17.86 6.75 7.15
C LEU A 284 19.28 6.96 6.62
N ARG A 285 20.17 5.98 6.79
CA ARG A 285 21.56 6.08 6.32
C ARG A 285 21.64 6.14 4.79
N ALA A 286 20.85 5.33 4.08
CA ALA A 286 20.75 5.43 2.62
C ALA A 286 20.22 6.81 2.17
N GLY A 287 19.16 7.32 2.82
CA GLY A 287 18.63 8.66 2.53
C GLY A 287 19.62 9.78 2.83
N ALA A 288 20.35 9.70 3.94
CA ALA A 288 21.36 10.68 4.32
C ALA A 288 22.56 10.69 3.34
N ALA A 289 23.00 9.51 2.90
CA ALA A 289 24.04 9.38 1.88
C ALA A 289 23.56 9.90 0.51
N MET A 290 22.28 9.69 0.15
CA MET A 290 21.67 10.29 -1.04
C MET A 290 21.64 11.83 -0.95
N ARG A 291 21.26 12.39 0.21
CA ARG A 291 21.36 13.84 0.44
C ARG A 291 22.78 14.36 0.22
N GLY A 292 23.78 13.66 0.75
CA GLY A 292 25.20 14.01 0.56
C GLY A 292 25.59 14.02 -0.91
N LEU A 293 25.24 12.96 -1.66
CA LEU A 293 25.50 12.86 -3.10
C LEU A 293 24.90 14.02 -3.90
N LEU A 294 23.65 14.39 -3.62
CA LEU A 294 22.99 15.53 -4.27
C LEU A 294 23.75 16.85 -4.00
N VAL A 295 24.14 17.08 -2.75
CA VAL A 295 24.90 18.27 -2.35
C VAL A 295 26.26 18.30 -3.05
N ASP A 296 26.97 17.18 -3.13
CA ASP A 296 28.27 17.09 -3.81
C ASP A 296 28.16 17.39 -5.31
N LEU A 297 27.13 16.87 -5.98
CA LEU A 297 26.87 17.13 -7.40
C LEU A 297 26.57 18.60 -7.66
N ALA A 298 25.75 19.23 -6.80
CA ALA A 298 25.44 20.65 -6.91
C ALA A 298 26.66 21.53 -6.61
N ALA A 299 27.44 21.20 -5.57
CA ALA A 299 28.68 21.87 -5.20
C ALA A 299 29.69 21.86 -6.34
N ALA A 300 29.90 20.70 -6.96
CA ALA A 300 30.77 20.54 -8.12
C ALA A 300 30.28 21.38 -9.32
N THR A 301 28.96 21.40 -9.57
CA THR A 301 28.36 22.17 -10.67
C THR A 301 28.46 23.67 -10.45
N TRP A 302 28.34 24.14 -9.20
CA TRP A 302 28.29 25.56 -8.86
C TRP A 302 29.63 26.16 -8.44
N GLY A 303 30.64 25.33 -8.17
CA GLY A 303 31.90 25.77 -7.57
C GLY A 303 31.72 26.32 -6.15
N ALA A 304 30.74 25.81 -5.40
CA ALA A 304 30.39 26.28 -4.07
C ALA A 304 30.82 25.26 -2.99
N PRO A 305 31.19 25.69 -1.77
CA PRO A 305 31.46 24.77 -0.67
C PRO A 305 30.19 23.96 -0.32
N PRO A 306 30.27 22.62 -0.16
CA PRO A 306 29.12 21.79 0.23
C PRO A 306 28.40 22.27 1.50
N ALA A 307 29.14 22.83 2.46
CA ALA A 307 28.60 23.36 3.71
C ALA A 307 27.68 24.59 3.54
N GLU A 308 27.73 25.27 2.38
CA GLU A 308 26.84 26.40 2.04
C GLU A 308 25.56 25.95 1.33
N LEU A 309 25.44 24.65 1.04
CA LEU A 309 24.31 24.07 0.33
C LEU A 309 23.41 23.28 1.28
N SER A 310 22.12 23.26 0.99
CA SER A 310 21.16 22.43 1.72
C SER A 310 20.16 21.79 0.77
N VAL A 311 19.51 20.72 1.23
CA VAL A 311 18.40 20.10 0.52
C VAL A 311 17.09 20.61 1.11
N LEU A 312 16.18 21.05 0.24
CA LEU A 312 14.85 21.54 0.60
C LEU A 312 13.89 21.39 -0.58
N ASP A 313 12.70 20.85 -0.33
CA ASP A 313 11.58 20.77 -1.28
C ASP A 313 12.00 20.19 -2.64
N GLY A 314 12.65 19.03 -2.62
CA GLY A 314 13.01 18.27 -3.83
C GLY A 314 14.17 18.89 -4.64
N ALA A 315 14.96 19.76 -4.01
CA ALA A 315 16.07 20.43 -4.65
C ALA A 315 17.25 20.66 -3.70
N VAL A 316 18.44 20.82 -4.27
CA VAL A 316 19.55 21.45 -3.58
C VAL A 316 19.43 22.96 -3.77
N VAL A 317 19.66 23.73 -2.71
CA VAL A 317 19.59 25.19 -2.70
C VAL A 317 20.90 25.79 -2.19
N HIS A 318 21.32 26.88 -2.81
CA HIS A 318 22.41 27.72 -2.32
C HIS A 318 21.84 29.07 -1.89
N ALA A 319 21.58 29.25 -0.59
CA ALA A 319 20.86 30.40 -0.07
C ALA A 319 21.54 31.75 -0.41
N ALA A 320 22.88 31.81 -0.36
CA ALA A 320 23.64 33.04 -0.61
C ALA A 320 23.51 33.55 -2.06
N THR A 321 23.28 32.66 -3.03
CA THR A 321 23.17 33.02 -4.45
C THR A 321 21.78 32.80 -5.04
N ALA A 322 20.83 32.30 -4.23
CA ALA A 322 19.50 31.85 -4.64
C ALA A 322 19.50 30.82 -5.79
N ARG A 323 20.62 30.10 -6.03
CA ARG A 323 20.65 28.99 -6.99
C ARG A 323 19.88 27.80 -6.45
N ARG A 324 19.20 27.09 -7.35
CA ARG A 324 18.45 25.87 -7.07
C ARG A 324 18.66 24.87 -8.20
N ALA A 325 18.83 23.60 -7.85
CA ALA A 325 18.80 22.48 -8.81
C ALA A 325 17.90 21.39 -8.23
N THR A 326 16.88 21.00 -8.99
CA THR A 326 15.99 19.90 -8.65
C THR A 326 16.74 18.57 -8.62
N PHE A 327 16.20 17.59 -7.90
CA PHE A 327 16.75 16.24 -7.90
C PHE A 327 16.85 15.65 -9.31
N GLY A 328 15.85 15.88 -10.17
CA GLY A 328 15.89 15.45 -11.57
C GLY A 328 17.02 16.10 -12.37
N GLU A 329 17.26 17.41 -12.24
CA GLU A 329 18.39 18.09 -12.91
C GLU A 329 19.76 17.56 -12.45
N LEU A 330 19.87 17.19 -11.17
CA LEU A 330 21.08 16.59 -10.61
C LEU A 330 21.23 15.10 -10.95
N ALA A 331 20.14 14.41 -11.30
CA ALA A 331 20.15 13.00 -11.67
C ALA A 331 20.23 12.77 -13.19
N ARG A 332 19.77 13.71 -14.01
CA ARG A 332 19.71 13.60 -15.47
C ARG A 332 21.06 13.30 -16.11
N ASP A 333 21.05 12.42 -17.11
CA ASP A 333 22.19 11.95 -17.90
C ASP A 333 23.31 11.37 -17.02
N ARG A 334 22.93 10.78 -15.87
CA ARG A 334 23.87 10.19 -14.91
C ARG A 334 23.40 8.80 -14.51
N GLN A 335 24.39 7.96 -14.26
CA GLN A 335 24.24 6.63 -13.69
C GLN A 335 25.26 6.51 -12.55
N ILE A 336 24.88 6.99 -11.36
CA ILE A 336 25.78 7.00 -10.20
C ILE A 336 25.23 6.08 -9.12
N THR A 337 26.03 5.06 -8.79
CA THR A 337 25.75 4.16 -7.67
C THR A 337 26.73 4.40 -6.52
N ARG A 338 26.20 4.42 -5.29
CA ARG A 338 26.97 4.52 -4.06
C ARG A 338 26.47 3.51 -3.03
N ILE A 339 27.39 3.09 -2.17
CA ILE A 339 27.06 2.36 -0.95
C ILE A 339 27.15 3.37 0.20
N ALA A 340 26.10 3.47 1.00
CA ALA A 340 26.07 4.32 2.18
C ALA A 340 27.03 3.79 3.25
N ASP A 341 27.72 4.71 3.93
CA ASP A 341 28.55 4.37 5.08
C ASP A 341 27.67 3.81 6.21
N PRO A 342 28.02 2.66 6.84
CA PRO A 342 27.34 2.19 8.04
C PRO A 342 27.28 3.23 9.17
N ASP A 343 28.22 4.17 9.24
CA ASP A 343 28.27 5.25 10.23
C ASP A 343 27.83 6.61 9.64
N GLN A 344 27.20 6.61 8.46
CA GLN A 344 26.65 7.81 7.82
C GLN A 344 25.82 8.63 8.82
N PRO A 345 26.21 9.90 9.08
CA PRO A 345 25.43 10.78 9.95
C PRO A 345 24.04 11.02 9.35
N VAL A 346 23.01 10.80 10.17
CA VAL A 346 21.59 10.99 9.85
C VAL A 346 21.05 12.22 10.54
N THR A 347 19.91 12.72 10.10
CA THR A 347 19.20 13.81 10.79
C THR A 347 18.78 13.33 12.18
N PRO A 348 19.13 14.03 13.27
CA PRO A 348 18.79 13.58 14.61
C PRO A 348 17.28 13.69 14.86
N PRO A 349 16.67 12.80 15.68
CA PRO A 349 15.23 12.81 15.94
C PRO A 349 14.66 14.13 16.47
N ALA A 350 15.47 14.94 17.16
CA ALA A 350 15.07 16.26 17.63
C ALA A 350 14.78 17.26 16.51
N GLU A 351 15.29 17.01 15.30
CA GLU A 351 15.13 17.83 14.10
C GLU A 351 14.13 17.23 13.11
N TRP A 352 13.46 16.12 13.47
CA TRP A 352 12.48 15.49 12.60
C TRP A 352 11.21 16.33 12.48
N THR A 353 10.76 16.50 11.24
CA THR A 353 9.58 17.28 10.88
C THR A 353 8.47 16.41 10.30
N VAL A 354 8.83 15.30 9.66
CA VAL A 354 7.94 14.35 8.98
C VAL A 354 7.90 13.02 9.73
N ALA A 355 9.06 12.46 10.09
CA ALA A 355 9.15 11.17 10.74
C ALA A 355 8.50 11.18 12.13
N GLY A 356 7.68 10.18 12.41
CA GLY A 356 6.93 10.06 13.68
C GLY A 356 5.68 10.93 13.78
N ARG A 357 5.32 11.67 12.73
CA ARG A 357 4.04 12.40 12.65
C ARG A 357 2.94 11.52 12.06
N PRO A 358 1.66 11.72 12.43
CA PRO A 358 0.55 11.11 11.73
C PRO A 358 0.59 11.50 10.25
N MET A 359 0.41 10.52 9.37
CA MET A 359 0.18 10.74 7.94
C MET A 359 -0.90 9.79 7.45
N ARG A 360 -1.54 10.15 6.34
CA ARG A 360 -2.44 9.21 5.66
C ARG A 360 -1.63 7.99 5.23
N LYS A 361 -2.24 6.81 5.36
CA LYS A 361 -1.63 5.58 4.88
C LYS A 361 -1.38 5.75 3.37
N PRO A 362 -0.11 5.67 2.90
CA PRO A 362 0.17 5.56 1.47
C PRO A 362 -0.69 4.44 0.91
N ASN A 363 -1.18 4.54 -0.32
CA ASN A 363 -2.02 3.49 -0.92
C ASN A 363 -3.37 3.20 -0.21
N GLY A 364 -3.79 4.06 0.74
CA GLY A 364 -5.04 3.90 1.49
C GLY A 364 -6.31 3.84 0.63
N ALA A 365 -6.34 4.61 -0.48
CA ALA A 365 -7.42 4.60 -1.45
C ALA A 365 -7.62 3.20 -2.09
N GLU A 366 -6.55 2.44 -2.29
CA GLU A 366 -6.63 1.12 -2.91
C GLU A 366 -7.35 0.10 -2.02
N PHE A 367 -7.14 0.19 -0.71
CA PHE A 367 -7.80 -0.71 0.24
C PHE A 367 -9.30 -0.44 0.36
N VAL A 368 -9.70 0.84 0.32
CA VAL A 368 -11.11 1.24 0.46
C VAL A 368 -11.90 1.10 -0.83
N THR A 369 -11.24 0.99 -1.98
CA THR A 369 -11.86 0.73 -3.30
C THR A 369 -11.80 -0.74 -3.72
N GLY A 370 -11.05 -1.57 -2.98
CA GLY A 370 -10.85 -2.98 -3.34
C GLY A 370 -9.77 -3.22 -4.41
N SER A 371 -9.13 -2.17 -4.94
CA SER A 371 -8.06 -2.31 -5.94
C SER A 371 -6.74 -2.83 -5.36
N HIS A 372 -6.56 -2.78 -4.04
CA HIS A 372 -5.38 -3.36 -3.40
C HIS A 372 -5.39 -4.89 -3.53
N ARG A 373 -4.33 -5.43 -4.16
CA ARG A 373 -4.11 -6.87 -4.34
C ARG A 373 -3.22 -7.43 -3.24
N PHE A 374 -3.73 -8.40 -2.50
CA PHE A 374 -2.93 -9.23 -1.60
C PHE A 374 -2.24 -10.33 -2.39
N ALA A 375 -1.27 -11.02 -1.78
CA ALA A 375 -0.61 -12.17 -2.41
C ALA A 375 -1.60 -13.25 -2.88
N ALA A 376 -2.73 -13.42 -2.17
CA ALA A 376 -3.80 -14.34 -2.55
C ALA A 376 -4.66 -13.86 -3.74
N ASP A 377 -4.54 -12.58 -4.14
CA ASP A 377 -5.20 -11.99 -5.31
C ASP A 377 -4.29 -12.04 -6.56
N MET A 378 -3.02 -12.45 -6.42
CA MET A 378 -2.06 -12.49 -7.52
C MET A 378 -2.16 -13.79 -8.33
N VAL A 379 -2.17 -13.65 -9.66
CA VAL A 379 -2.03 -14.75 -10.62
C VAL A 379 -0.87 -14.42 -11.54
N LEU A 380 0.11 -15.33 -11.62
CA LEU A 380 1.29 -15.17 -12.47
C LEU A 380 1.24 -16.15 -13.66
N PRO A 381 1.85 -15.81 -14.82
CA PRO A 381 2.02 -16.76 -15.91
C PRO A 381 2.69 -18.05 -15.44
N GLY A 382 2.04 -19.19 -15.68
CA GLY A 382 2.55 -20.50 -15.26
C GLY A 382 2.44 -20.81 -13.76
N MET A 383 1.73 -19.99 -12.97
CA MET A 383 1.51 -20.24 -11.55
C MET A 383 0.82 -21.60 -11.32
N LEU A 384 1.42 -22.44 -10.48
CA LEU A 384 0.85 -23.72 -10.06
C LEU A 384 -0.04 -23.52 -8.83
N ALA A 385 -1.26 -24.04 -8.87
CA ALA A 385 -2.18 -24.05 -7.73
C ALA A 385 -2.13 -25.40 -7.01
N GLY A 386 -1.95 -25.37 -5.69
CA GLY A 386 -2.04 -26.53 -4.82
C GLY A 386 -3.30 -26.47 -3.96
N LYS A 387 -4.01 -27.59 -3.80
CA LYS A 387 -5.16 -27.70 -2.89
C LYS A 387 -4.85 -28.70 -1.78
N VAL A 388 -4.98 -28.27 -0.53
CA VAL A 388 -4.93 -29.18 0.62
C VAL A 388 -6.24 -29.94 0.69
N LEU A 389 -6.25 -31.19 0.24
CA LEU A 389 -7.46 -32.03 0.20
C LEU A 389 -7.88 -32.54 1.59
N ARG A 390 -6.90 -32.73 2.47
CA ARG A 390 -7.09 -33.20 3.84
C ARG A 390 -6.09 -32.47 4.74
N PRO A 391 -6.46 -31.34 5.36
CA PRO A 391 -5.57 -30.72 6.32
C PRO A 391 -5.30 -31.73 7.45
N PRO A 392 -4.07 -31.83 7.97
CA PRO A 392 -3.86 -32.58 9.21
C PRO A 392 -4.78 -31.93 10.25
N ALA A 393 -5.82 -32.65 10.67
CA ALA A 393 -6.75 -32.13 11.66
C ALA A 393 -5.95 -31.65 12.88
N PHE A 394 -6.30 -30.48 13.41
CA PHE A 394 -5.97 -30.17 14.79
C PHE A 394 -6.70 -31.22 15.64
N ARG A 395 -5.95 -32.22 16.13
CA ARG A 395 -6.47 -33.23 17.06
C ARG A 395 -6.69 -32.61 18.43
#